data_AF-A0A3A5IA97-F1
#
_entry.id   AF-A0A3A5IA97-F1
#
_cell.length_a   1.000
_cell.length_b   1.000
_cell.length_c   1.000
_cell.angle_alpha   90.00
_cell.angle_beta   90.00
_cell.angle_gamma   90.00
#
_symmetry.space_group_name_H-M   'P 1'
#
loop_
_entity.id
_entity.type
_entity.pdbx_description
1 polymer ?
#
loop_
_entity_poly.entity_id
_entity_poly.type
_entity_poly.pdbx_seq_one_letter_code
_entity_poly.pdbx_strand_id
1 'polypeptide(L)'
;MIRSLEGVRTLEELEELVFNRGYEFRCKKTRLPVMVATPVPINKIFLGLTDGTSRYFSIDQLHQSFELVKAKNNKRKLYVVKEPL
;
A
#
# COMPACT_ATOMS: atom_id res chain seq x y z
N MET A 1 3.21 16.29 -1.49
CA MET A 1 2.42 16.01 -2.72
C MET A 1 1.60 14.76 -2.47
N ILE A 2 0.29 14.82 -2.72
CA ILE A 2 -0.65 13.70 -2.61
C ILE A 2 -0.97 13.27 -4.05
N ARG A 3 -0.91 11.98 -4.34
CA ARG A 3 -1.18 11.44 -5.69
C ARG A 3 -2.26 10.37 -5.62
N SER A 4 -3.12 10.36 -6.63
CA SER A 4 -4.07 9.27 -6.86
C SER A 4 -3.32 7.97 -7.14
N LEU A 5 -3.93 6.84 -6.75
CA LEU A 5 -3.50 5.51 -7.18
C LEU A 5 -3.99 5.16 -8.60
N GLU A 6 -4.82 6.03 -9.22
CA GLU A 6 -5.29 5.86 -10.59
C GLU A 6 -4.10 5.71 -11.55
N GLY A 7 -3.93 4.48 -12.04
CA GLY A 7 -2.80 4.09 -12.89
C GLY A 7 -2.07 2.83 -12.42
N VAL A 8 -2.19 2.46 -11.13
CA VAL A 8 -1.63 1.20 -10.62
C VAL A 8 -2.56 0.05 -10.96
N ARG A 9 -2.10 -0.93 -11.72
CA ARG A 9 -2.91 -2.08 -12.14
C ARG A 9 -2.36 -3.39 -11.58
N THR A 10 -1.09 -3.40 -11.20
CA THR A 10 -0.41 -4.59 -10.69
C THR A 10 0.23 -4.35 -9.32
N LEU A 11 0.53 -5.44 -8.62
CA LEU A 11 1.29 -5.38 -7.36
C LEU A 11 2.74 -4.90 -7.60
N GLU A 12 3.33 -5.18 -8.76
CA GLU A 12 4.69 -4.74 -9.09
C GLU A 12 4.79 -3.23 -9.26
N GLU A 13 3.82 -2.61 -9.95
CA GLU A 13 3.74 -1.14 -10.07
C GLU A 13 3.53 -0.50 -8.68
N LEU A 14 2.75 -1.16 -7.83
CA LEU A 14 2.51 -0.73 -6.46
C LEU A 14 3.81 -0.78 -5.63
N GLU A 15 4.58 -1.85 -5.74
CA GLU A 15 5.88 -2.00 -5.09
C GLU A 15 6.88 -0.95 -5.56
N GLU A 16 6.97 -0.68 -6.87
CA GLU A 16 7.87 0.34 -7.42
C GLU A 16 7.58 1.71 -6.81
N LEU A 17 6.31 2.09 -6.68
CA LEU A 17 5.92 3.38 -6.12
C LEU A 17 6.32 3.52 -4.65
N VAL A 18 6.18 2.46 -3.87
CA VAL A 18 6.47 2.51 -2.43
C VAL A 18 7.97 2.41 -2.16
N PHE A 19 8.63 1.43 -2.75
CA PHE A 19 10.03 1.13 -2.47
C PHE A 19 11.00 1.99 -3.28
N ASN A 20 10.76 2.17 -4.58
CA ASN A 20 11.71 2.87 -5.45
C ASN A 20 11.42 4.37 -5.48
N ARG A 21 10.14 4.78 -5.36
CA ARG A 21 9.74 6.19 -5.45
C ARG A 21 9.40 6.85 -4.10
N GLY A 22 9.48 6.10 -2.99
CA GLY A 22 9.34 6.64 -1.64
C GLY A 22 7.96 7.19 -1.33
N TYR A 23 6.90 6.52 -1.79
CA TYR A 23 5.53 6.84 -1.41
C TYR A 23 5.03 5.92 -0.29
N GLU A 24 4.07 6.40 0.50
CA GLU A 24 3.34 5.63 1.49
C GLU A 24 1.86 5.64 1.15
N PHE A 25 1.13 4.61 1.58
CA PHE A 25 -0.32 4.62 1.53
C PHE A 25 -0.89 5.38 2.72
N ARG A 26 -1.93 6.14 2.44
CA ARG A 26 -2.79 6.74 3.45
C ARG A 26 -4.24 6.41 3.14
N CYS A 27 -4.99 5.99 4.15
CA CYS A 27 -6.43 5.80 3.99
C CYS A 27 -7.09 7.17 3.76
N LYS A 28 -7.92 7.30 2.72
CA LYS A 28 -8.60 8.57 2.41
C LYS A 28 -9.58 8.95 3.53
N LYS A 29 -10.29 7.97 4.08
CA LYS A 29 -11.34 8.17 5.10
C LYS A 29 -10.76 8.59 6.45
N THR A 30 -9.82 7.82 6.98
CA THR A 30 -9.28 8.05 8.32
C THR A 30 -8.05 8.95 8.34
N ARG A 31 -7.47 9.22 7.15
CA ARG A 31 -6.18 9.91 6.99
C ARG A 31 -5.02 9.21 7.71
N LEU A 32 -5.24 7.98 8.17
CA LEU A 32 -4.22 7.20 8.85
C LEU A 32 -3.24 6.61 7.83
N PRO A 33 -1.94 6.66 8.13
CA PRO A 33 -0.94 5.97 7.33
C PRO A 33 -1.08 4.45 7.47
N VAL A 34 -0.77 3.76 6.38
CA VAL A 34 -0.51 2.31 6.40
C VAL A 34 0.86 2.06 7.01
N MET A 35 0.87 1.17 8.00
CA MET A 35 2.06 0.75 8.72
C MET A 35 2.67 -0.51 8.10
N VAL A 36 1.82 -1.45 7.70
CA VAL A 36 2.22 -2.72 7.09
C VAL A 36 1.46 -2.88 5.78
N ALA A 37 2.19 -3.26 4.74
CA ALA A 37 1.61 -3.68 3.48
C ALA A 37 2.32 -4.96 3.04
N THR A 38 1.55 -5.97 2.66
CA THR A 38 2.08 -7.28 2.28
C THR A 38 1.28 -7.78 1.09
N PRO A 39 1.89 -7.93 -0.10
CA PRO A 39 1.24 -8.59 -1.22
C PRO A 39 0.92 -10.04 -0.82
N VAL A 40 -0.23 -10.54 -1.26
CA VAL A 40 -0.64 -11.93 -1.06
C VAL A 40 -1.10 -12.52 -2.40
N PRO A 41 -1.18 -13.86 -2.53
CA PRO A 41 -1.63 -14.49 -3.77
C PRO A 41 -2.98 -13.94 -4.25
N ILE A 42 -3.22 -14.05 -5.56
CA ILE A 42 -4.48 -13.63 -6.22
C ILE A 42 -4.65 -12.09 -6.28
N ASN A 43 -3.61 -11.35 -6.67
CA ASN A 43 -3.66 -9.88 -6.89
C ASN A 43 -4.29 -9.09 -5.73
N LYS A 44 -3.98 -9.51 -4.50
CA LYS A 44 -4.46 -8.87 -3.28
C LYS A 44 -3.28 -8.36 -2.47
N ILE A 45 -3.59 -7.41 -1.59
CA ILE A 45 -2.66 -6.88 -0.63
C ILE A 45 -3.31 -6.83 0.74
N PHE A 46 -2.57 -7.29 1.74
CA PHE A 46 -2.90 -7.08 3.13
C PHE A 46 -2.38 -5.70 3.55
N LEU A 47 -3.25 -4.86 4.08
CA LEU A 47 -2.89 -3.53 4.60
C LEU A 47 -3.24 -3.46 6.08
N GLY A 48 -2.24 -3.14 6.91
CA GLY A 48 -2.38 -2.79 8.32
C GLY A 48 -2.22 -1.30 8.55
N LEU A 49 -3.24 -0.66 9.12
CA LEU A 49 -3.24 0.73 9.53
C LEU A 49 -2.60 0.90 10.92
N THR A 50 -2.25 2.15 11.23
CA THR A 50 -1.65 2.52 12.52
C THR A 50 -2.59 2.44 13.72
N ASP A 51 -3.90 2.36 13.49
CA ASP A 51 -4.92 2.15 14.53
C ASP A 51 -5.13 0.66 14.87
N GLY A 52 -4.33 -0.24 14.29
CA GLY A 52 -4.47 -1.68 14.46
C GLY A 52 -5.50 -2.33 13.54
N THR A 53 -6.21 -1.56 12.71
CA THR A 53 -7.10 -2.11 11.70
C THR A 53 -6.29 -2.77 10.59
N SER A 54 -6.62 -4.01 10.24
CA SER A 54 -5.98 -4.68 9.11
C SER A 54 -6.99 -5.41 8.22
N ARG A 55 -6.80 -5.34 6.90
CA ARG A 55 -7.71 -5.99 5.94
C ARG A 55 -7.01 -6.29 4.62
N TYR A 56 -7.53 -7.29 3.91
CA TYR A 56 -7.17 -7.60 2.53
C TYR A 56 -7.94 -6.72 1.55
N PHE A 57 -7.24 -6.19 0.56
CA PHE A 57 -7.81 -5.38 -0.51
C PHE A 57 -7.36 -5.94 -1.86
N SER A 58 -8.25 -5.93 -2.85
CA SER A 58 -7.80 -5.99 -4.25
C SER A 58 -7.20 -4.65 -4.65
N ILE A 59 -6.44 -4.63 -5.76
CA ILE A 59 -5.90 -3.38 -6.33
C ILE A 59 -7.02 -2.36 -6.61
N ASP A 60 -8.15 -2.79 -7.16
CA ASP A 60 -9.27 -1.90 -7.44
C ASP A 60 -9.86 -1.27 -6.16
N GLN A 61 -9.97 -2.04 -5.07
CA GLN A 61 -10.45 -1.53 -3.78
C GLN A 61 -9.47 -0.56 -3.13
N LEU A 62 -8.17 -0.77 -3.37
CA LEU A 62 -7.08 0.09 -2.94
C LEU A 62 -7.28 1.51 -3.50
N HIS A 63 -7.62 1.64 -4.79
CA HIS A 63 -7.82 2.94 -5.45
C HIS A 63 -8.95 3.75 -4.84
N GLN A 64 -10.02 3.06 -4.43
CA GLN A 64 -11.18 3.69 -3.82
C GLN A 64 -10.84 4.20 -2.42
N SER A 65 -10.13 3.40 -1.63
CA SER A 65 -9.97 3.63 -0.18
C SER A 65 -8.67 4.33 0.22
N PHE A 66 -7.65 4.32 -0.64
CA PHE A 66 -6.30 4.79 -0.32
C PHE A 66 -5.75 5.76 -1.36
N GLU A 67 -4.79 6.56 -0.93
CA GLU A 67 -4.04 7.51 -1.75
C GLU A 67 -2.55 7.38 -1.44
N LEU A 68 -1.70 7.81 -2.38
CA LEU A 68 -0.26 7.85 -2.20
C LEU A 68 0.17 9.21 -1.66
N VAL A 69 1.00 9.18 -0.63
CA VAL A 69 1.62 10.37 -0.05
C VAL A 69 3.12 10.20 -0.04
N LYS A 70 3.87 11.26 -0.33
CA LYS A 70 5.33 11.20 -0.28
C LYS A 70 5.79 10.86 1.15
N ALA A 71 6.57 9.79 1.31
CA ALA A 71 7.10 9.36 2.60
C ALA A 71 7.96 10.49 3.18
N LYS A 72 7.71 10.88 4.44
CA LYS A 72 8.58 11.84 5.14
C LYS A 72 9.85 11.17 5.68
N ASN A 73 9.84 9.85 5.84
CA ASN A 73 10.98 9.05 6.29
C ASN A 73 10.99 7.72 5.53
N ASN A 74 12.08 7.44 4.82
CA ASN A 74 12.23 6.34 3.86
C ASN A 74 12.37 4.94 4.52
N LYS A 75 11.74 4.70 5.67
CA LYS A 75 11.99 3.53 6.54
C LYS A 75 10.82 2.55 6.67
N ARG A 76 9.73 2.70 5.93
CA ARG A 76 8.65 1.70 5.97
C ARG A 76 8.99 0.53 5.05
N LYS A 77 9.41 -0.57 5.68
CA LYS A 77 9.57 -1.87 5.03
C LYS A 77 8.18 -2.44 4.77
N LEU A 78 7.73 -2.44 3.52
CA LEU A 78 6.72 -3.41 3.10
C LEU A 78 7.36 -4.79 3.31
N TYR A 79 6.74 -5.63 4.12
CA TYR A 79 7.19 -7.01 4.24
C TYR A 79 6.51 -7.78 3.12
N VAL A 80 7.22 -7.93 2.00
CA VAL A 80 6.84 -8.88 0.95
C VAL A 80 7.16 -10.26 1.52
N VAL A 81 6.18 -10.89 2.17
CA VAL A 81 6.26 -12.32 2.47
C VAL A 81 6.01 -13.02 1.14
N LYS A 82 7.08 -13.28 0.38
CA LYS A 82 7.03 -14.30 -0.67
C LYS A 82 6.88 -15.62 0.06
N GLU A 83 5.68 -16.19 0.12
CA GLU A 83 5.57 -17.59 0.45
C GLU A 83 6.34 -18.39 -0.61
N PRO A 84 7.22 -19.33 -0.23
CA PRO A 84 7.81 -20.25 -1.18
C PRO A 84 6.68 -21.14 -1.71
N LEU A 85 6.52 -21.13 -3.04
CA LEU A 85 5.68 -22.09 -3.78
C LEU A 85 6.09 -23.53 -3.46
#